data_AF-A0A1F2R4D0-F1
#
_entry.id   AF-A0A1F2R4D0-F1
#
_cell.length_a   1.000
_cell.length_b   1.000
_cell.length_c   1.000
_cell.angle_alpha   90.00
_cell.angle_beta   90.00
_cell.angle_gamma   90.00
#
_symmetry.space_group_name_H-M   'P 1'
#
loop_
_entity.id
_entity.type
_entity.pdbx_description
1 polymer ?
#
loop_
_entity_poly.entity_id
_entity_poly.type
_entity_poly.pdbx_seq_one_letter_code
_entity_poly.pdbx_strand_id
1 'polypeptide(L)'
;MAIYAYCLLRLSAEEPWPNLEGIGGHPVFPFRCGKYTTLLSRLNRNFPFTPRSIVEHGQVIARAFETHTVLPMRFGTFFASEKQIEHLIRGNQSELLEAFCRLRGKAEMRLKLCFSSVLSDGASPKKAPQKTRSLQNPAPPNGEVESADPQSRELAEELATWLRQMFHPLDDQVSCRRLHSQELVVDCAHLIESQQVETYKRLCGLASEQVKDCALRMTGPWPPYHFLPASVRMPAVSLRVMKSRSAVALR
;
A
#
# COMPACT_ATOMS: atom_id res chain seq x y z
N MET A 1 -27.98 2.92 -2.88
CA MET A 1 -26.62 2.72 -3.43
C MET A 1 -25.60 3.04 -2.35
N ALA A 2 -24.50 2.30 -2.26
CA ALA A 2 -23.43 2.63 -1.31
C ALA A 2 -22.39 3.52 -2.00
N ILE A 3 -21.57 4.17 -1.19
CA ILE A 3 -20.53 5.08 -1.65
C ILE A 3 -19.19 4.41 -1.38
N TYR A 4 -18.45 4.10 -2.42
CA TYR A 4 -17.09 3.57 -2.33
C TYR A 4 -16.10 4.73 -2.32
N ALA A 5 -15.11 4.70 -1.42
CA ALA A 5 -14.14 5.78 -1.28
C ALA A 5 -12.71 5.31 -1.58
N TYR A 6 -11.99 6.11 -2.36
CA TYR A 6 -10.62 5.82 -2.79
C TYR A 6 -9.59 6.51 -1.91
N CYS A 7 -9.65 7.84 -1.79
CA CYS A 7 -8.72 8.63 -1.00
C CYS A 7 -9.34 9.95 -0.57
N LEU A 8 -8.69 10.60 0.39
CA LEU A 8 -8.92 12.00 0.75
C LEU A 8 -7.78 12.86 0.20
N LEU A 9 -8.09 14.03 -0.33
CA LEU A 9 -7.11 15.03 -0.77
C LEU A 9 -7.64 16.45 -0.54
N ARG A 10 -6.87 17.45 -0.98
CA ARG A 10 -7.27 18.86 -0.92
C ARG A 10 -7.24 19.44 -2.32
N LEU A 11 -8.43 19.62 -2.92
CA LEU A 11 -8.59 20.38 -4.16
C LEU A 11 -8.87 21.85 -3.83
N SER A 12 -8.42 22.74 -4.70
CA SER A 12 -8.95 24.11 -4.71
C SER A 12 -10.44 24.12 -5.12
N ALA A 13 -11.18 25.16 -4.73
CA ALA A 13 -12.63 25.21 -4.93
C ALA A 13 -13.03 25.12 -6.40
N GLU A 14 -12.24 25.75 -7.27
CA GLU A 14 -12.48 25.83 -8.73
C GLU A 14 -11.71 24.76 -9.51
N GLU A 15 -10.96 23.88 -8.85
CA GLU A 15 -10.19 22.86 -9.55
C GLU A 15 -11.10 21.88 -10.28
N PRO A 16 -10.99 21.77 -11.61
CA PRO A 16 -11.72 20.75 -12.34
C PRO A 16 -11.17 19.38 -11.97
N TRP A 17 -12.06 18.40 -11.78
CA TRP A 17 -11.66 17.01 -11.63
C TRP A 17 -11.79 16.31 -12.98
N PRO A 18 -10.74 15.63 -13.47
CA PRO A 18 -10.82 14.93 -14.75
C PRO A 18 -11.83 13.79 -14.68
N ASN A 19 -12.40 13.45 -15.84
CA ASN A 19 -13.16 12.21 -15.97
C ASN A 19 -12.20 11.04 -15.75
N LEU A 20 -12.38 10.36 -14.62
CA LEU A 20 -11.56 9.23 -14.22
C LEU A 20 -12.47 8.03 -13.99
N GLU A 21 -12.09 6.91 -14.57
CA GLU A 21 -12.75 5.62 -14.33
C GLU A 21 -12.12 4.95 -13.12
N GLY A 22 -12.96 4.42 -12.25
CA GLY A 22 -12.59 3.65 -11.10
C GLY A 22 -12.89 2.17 -11.28
N ILE A 23 -13.25 1.51 -10.18
CA ILE A 23 -13.49 0.07 -10.18
C ILE A 23 -14.63 -0.30 -11.13
N GLY A 24 -14.39 -1.28 -11.99
CA GLY A 24 -15.38 -1.77 -12.96
C GLY A 24 -15.88 -0.72 -13.94
N GLY A 25 -15.07 0.31 -14.24
CA GLY A 25 -15.44 1.41 -15.16
C GLY A 25 -16.43 2.41 -14.57
N HIS A 26 -16.73 2.33 -13.27
CA HIS A 26 -17.60 3.32 -12.62
C HIS A 26 -16.91 4.68 -12.54
N PRO A 27 -17.61 5.78 -12.79
CA PRO A 27 -17.01 7.11 -12.73
C PRO A 27 -16.55 7.42 -11.29
N VAL A 28 -15.42 8.11 -11.20
CA VAL A 28 -14.90 8.70 -9.97
C VAL A 28 -15.29 10.17 -9.94
N PHE A 29 -15.96 10.59 -8.86
CA PHE A 29 -16.36 11.98 -8.67
C PHE A 29 -15.83 12.53 -7.33
N PRO A 30 -15.51 13.84 -7.28
CA PRO A 30 -15.08 14.48 -6.05
C PRO A 30 -16.30 14.85 -5.17
N PHE A 31 -16.24 14.52 -3.90
CA PHE A 31 -17.14 15.04 -2.86
C PHE A 31 -16.38 16.02 -1.98
N ARG A 32 -16.79 17.29 -2.01
CA ARG A 32 -16.12 18.38 -1.29
C ARG A 32 -16.79 18.62 0.06
N CYS A 33 -15.99 18.66 1.13
CA CYS A 33 -16.44 18.99 2.48
C CYS A 33 -15.42 19.92 3.14
N GLY A 34 -15.71 21.22 3.15
CA GLY A 34 -14.77 22.25 3.60
C GLY A 34 -13.51 22.28 2.72
N LYS A 35 -12.33 22.17 3.33
CA LYS A 35 -11.02 22.18 2.66
C LYS A 35 -10.57 20.80 2.12
N TYR A 36 -11.41 19.78 2.28
CA TYR A 36 -11.08 18.41 1.94
C TYR A 36 -12.02 17.89 0.85
N THR A 37 -11.48 17.01 0.01
CA THR A 37 -12.20 16.35 -1.06
C THR A 37 -11.98 14.85 -0.95
N THR A 38 -13.06 14.08 -0.98
CA THR A 38 -13.01 12.62 -1.05
C THR A 38 -13.30 12.18 -2.48
N LEU A 39 -12.49 11.29 -3.04
CA LEU A 39 -12.77 10.67 -4.34
C LEU A 39 -13.66 9.44 -4.16
N LEU A 40 -14.78 9.41 -4.88
CA LEU A 40 -15.83 8.44 -4.66
C LEU A 40 -16.32 7.80 -5.96
N SER A 41 -16.83 6.58 -5.86
CA SER A 41 -17.69 5.96 -6.88
C SER A 41 -18.99 5.47 -6.23
N ARG A 42 -20.08 5.47 -7.00
CA ARG A 42 -21.33 4.82 -6.57
C ARG A 42 -21.28 3.35 -6.97
N LEU A 43 -21.11 2.48 -5.99
CA LEU A 43 -21.08 1.02 -6.16
C LEU A 43 -22.17 0.36 -5.31
N ASN A 44 -22.69 -0.77 -5.80
CA ASN A 44 -23.58 -1.59 -4.99
C ASN A 44 -22.79 -2.31 -3.89
N ARG A 45 -23.40 -2.56 -2.72
CA ARG A 45 -22.70 -3.26 -1.61
C ARG A 45 -22.31 -4.69 -1.94
N ASN A 46 -23.02 -5.32 -2.87
CA ASN A 46 -22.75 -6.66 -3.40
C ASN A 46 -21.92 -6.62 -4.68
N PHE A 47 -21.20 -5.52 -4.95
CA PHE A 47 -20.33 -5.42 -6.12
C PHE A 47 -19.32 -6.58 -6.13
N PRO A 48 -19.23 -7.36 -7.23
CA PRO A 48 -18.37 -8.54 -7.30
C PRO A 48 -16.91 -8.12 -7.51
N PHE A 49 -16.22 -7.82 -6.42
CA PHE A 49 -14.80 -7.45 -6.47
C PHE A 49 -13.95 -8.60 -7.02
N THR A 50 -13.03 -8.24 -7.90
CA THR A 50 -12.03 -9.15 -8.47
C THR A 50 -10.63 -8.67 -8.10
N PRO A 51 -9.56 -9.46 -8.30
CA PRO A 51 -8.19 -8.98 -8.15
C PRO A 51 -7.89 -7.73 -8.98
N ARG A 52 -8.52 -7.60 -10.15
CA ARG A 52 -8.44 -6.40 -10.99
C ARG A 52 -8.97 -5.15 -10.28
N SER A 53 -10.03 -5.29 -9.47
CA SER A 53 -10.59 -4.17 -8.70
C SER A 53 -9.60 -3.56 -7.71
N ILE A 54 -8.67 -4.35 -7.16
CA ILE A 54 -7.61 -3.85 -6.28
C ILE A 54 -6.63 -2.97 -7.06
N VAL A 55 -6.30 -3.38 -8.29
CA VAL A 55 -5.43 -2.62 -9.19
C VAL A 55 -6.12 -1.32 -9.61
N GLU A 56 -7.40 -1.37 -9.99
CA GLU A 56 -8.20 -0.20 -10.37
C GLU A 56 -8.31 0.81 -9.22
N HIS A 57 -8.54 0.34 -7.99
CA HIS A 57 -8.49 1.19 -6.78
C HIS A 57 -7.14 1.89 -6.64
N GLY A 58 -6.05 1.13 -6.76
CA GLY A 58 -4.70 1.66 -6.68
C GLY A 58 -4.39 2.68 -7.77
N GLN A 59 -4.89 2.48 -8.99
CA GLN A 59 -4.71 3.40 -10.12
C GLN A 59 -5.38 4.74 -9.88
N VAL A 60 -6.61 4.77 -9.35
CA VAL A 60 -7.30 6.02 -9.01
C VAL A 60 -6.49 6.84 -8.01
N ILE A 61 -5.98 6.18 -6.97
CA ILE A 61 -5.19 6.84 -5.93
C ILE A 61 -3.84 7.30 -6.48
N ALA A 62 -3.16 6.46 -7.26
CA ALA A 62 -1.88 6.80 -7.88
C ALA A 62 -2.01 8.03 -8.79
N ARG A 63 -3.08 8.09 -9.59
CA ARG A 63 -3.36 9.23 -10.46
C ARG A 63 -3.59 10.52 -9.68
N ALA A 64 -4.31 10.47 -8.56
CA ALA A 64 -4.49 11.62 -7.68
C ALA A 64 -3.18 12.04 -7.00
N PHE A 65 -2.33 11.06 -6.67
CA PHE A 65 -1.05 11.30 -5.98
C PHE A 65 0.02 11.96 -6.86
N GLU A 66 -0.09 11.86 -8.19
CA GLU A 66 0.83 12.53 -9.13
C GLU A 66 0.86 14.05 -8.94
N THR A 67 -0.27 14.66 -8.57
CA THR A 67 -0.42 16.11 -8.48
C THR A 67 -0.78 16.61 -7.08
N HIS A 68 -1.26 15.73 -6.20
CA HIS A 68 -1.77 16.13 -4.88
C HIS A 68 -1.20 15.28 -3.76
N THR A 69 -1.19 15.84 -2.55
CA THR A 69 -1.03 15.03 -1.34
C THR A 69 -2.33 14.27 -1.11
N VAL A 70 -2.23 12.94 -0.98
CA VAL A 70 -3.39 12.07 -0.79
C VAL A 70 -3.25 11.28 0.51
N LEU A 71 -4.37 11.07 1.19
CA LEU A 71 -4.51 10.09 2.26
C LEU A 71 -5.27 8.89 1.69
N PRO A 72 -4.57 7.80 1.31
CA PRO A 72 -5.22 6.70 0.61
C PRO A 72 -6.14 5.91 1.55
N MET A 73 -7.36 5.59 1.10
CA MET A 73 -8.24 4.69 1.86
C MET A 73 -7.90 3.24 1.54
N ARG A 74 -8.18 2.35 2.50
CA ARG A 74 -8.04 0.92 2.28
C ARG A 74 -9.03 0.47 1.20
N PHE A 75 -8.62 -0.51 0.41
CA PHE A 75 -9.52 -1.15 -0.55
C PHE A 75 -10.76 -1.70 0.18
N GLY A 76 -11.95 -1.42 -0.35
CA GLY A 76 -13.20 -1.88 0.26
C GLY A 76 -13.78 -0.96 1.33
N THR A 77 -13.32 0.29 1.41
CA THR A 77 -13.93 1.31 2.27
C THR A 77 -15.24 1.82 1.67
N PHE A 78 -16.34 1.59 2.38
CA PHE A 78 -17.68 2.04 2.00
C PHE A 78 -18.28 2.97 3.05
N PHE A 79 -19.05 3.94 2.57
CA PHE A 79 -19.93 4.79 3.37
C PHE A 79 -21.39 4.49 3.03
N ALA A 80 -22.26 4.54 4.04
CA ALA A 80 -23.69 4.41 3.86
C ALA A 80 -24.32 5.68 3.25
N SER A 81 -23.73 6.84 3.50
CA SER A 81 -24.20 8.14 2.99
C SER A 81 -23.09 9.19 3.00
N GLU A 82 -23.27 10.25 2.23
CA GLU A 82 -22.37 11.42 2.22
C GLU A 82 -22.25 12.07 3.61
N LYS A 83 -23.33 12.06 4.40
CA LYS A 83 -23.31 12.54 5.80
C LYS A 83 -22.30 11.81 6.69
N GLN A 84 -22.05 10.51 6.46
CA GLN A 84 -21.01 9.79 7.21
C GLN A 84 -19.60 10.27 6.85
N ILE A 85 -19.40 10.66 5.58
CA ILE A 85 -18.13 11.22 5.11
C ILE A 85 -17.92 12.59 5.76
N GLU A 86 -18.95 13.43 5.80
CA GLU A 86 -18.88 14.73 6.48
C GLU A 86 -18.57 14.58 7.96
N HIS A 87 -19.21 13.63 8.66
CA HIS A 87 -18.95 13.39 10.07
C HIS A 87 -17.52 12.90 10.32
N LEU A 88 -16.99 12.01 9.46
CA LEU A 88 -15.60 11.59 9.52
C LEU A 88 -14.65 12.78 9.33
N ILE A 89 -14.91 13.65 8.36
CA ILE A 89 -14.05 14.81 8.10
C ILE A 89 -14.13 15.82 9.26
N ARG A 90 -15.33 16.12 9.76
CA ARG A 90 -15.53 17.08 10.85
C ARG A 90 -14.99 16.57 12.19
N GLY A 91 -15.11 15.27 12.46
CA GLY A 91 -14.65 14.65 13.69
C GLY A 91 -13.13 14.47 13.79
N ASN A 92 -12.39 14.57 12.68
CA ASN A 92 -10.94 14.34 12.64
C ASN A 92 -10.19 15.54 12.01
N GLN A 93 -10.70 16.77 12.10
CA GLN A 93 -10.14 17.91 11.36
C GLN A 93 -8.68 18.21 11.69
N SER A 94 -8.32 18.11 12.97
CA SER A 94 -6.98 18.30 13.52
C SER A 94 -6.01 17.25 12.98
N GLU A 95 -6.36 15.98 13.13
CA GLU A 95 -5.56 14.84 12.72
C GLU A 95 -5.38 14.80 11.19
N LEU A 96 -6.44 15.13 10.44
CA LEU A 96 -6.36 15.25 9.00
C LEU A 96 -5.42 16.38 8.58
N LEU A 97 -5.50 17.54 9.24
CA LEU A 97 -4.62 18.68 8.94
C LEU A 97 -3.16 18.32 9.20
N GLU A 98 -2.87 17.73 10.36
CA GLU A 98 -1.54 17.24 10.72
C GLU A 98 -1.03 16.21 9.70
N ALA A 99 -1.87 15.24 9.33
CA ALA A 99 -1.52 14.23 8.33
C ALA A 99 -1.15 14.86 6.98
N PHE A 100 -1.97 15.80 6.48
CA PHE A 100 -1.66 16.49 5.23
C PHE A 100 -0.40 17.34 5.31
N CYS A 101 -0.18 18.07 6.42
CA CYS A 101 1.05 18.84 6.62
C CYS A 101 2.27 17.91 6.66
N ARG A 102 2.15 16.78 7.37
CA ARG A 102 3.21 15.80 7.53
C ARG A 102 3.56 15.10 6.23
N LEU A 103 2.59 14.79 5.38
CA LEU A 103 2.77 14.00 4.16
C LEU A 103 2.92 14.84 2.88
N ARG A 104 2.77 16.16 2.99
CA ARG A 104 2.91 17.06 1.84
C ARG A 104 4.31 16.96 1.24
N GLY A 105 4.37 16.75 -0.07
CA GLY A 105 5.64 16.68 -0.82
C GLY A 105 6.44 15.41 -0.55
N LYS A 106 5.85 14.40 0.09
CA LYS A 106 6.52 13.15 0.47
C LYS A 106 5.92 11.95 -0.24
N ALA A 107 6.73 10.93 -0.38
CA ALA A 107 6.37 9.66 -0.99
C ALA A 107 6.84 8.49 -0.13
N GLU A 108 6.12 7.37 -0.24
CA GLU A 108 6.52 6.12 0.37
C GLU A 108 7.36 5.29 -0.61
N MET A 109 8.54 4.86 -0.16
CA MET A 109 9.37 3.87 -0.83
C MET A 109 9.32 2.57 -0.02
N ARG A 110 9.16 1.44 -0.69
CA ARG A 110 9.12 0.13 -0.04
C ARG A 110 10.34 -0.68 -0.39
N LEU A 111 11.00 -1.20 0.62
CA LEU A 111 12.12 -2.13 0.52
C LEU A 111 11.66 -3.48 1.08
N LYS A 112 11.75 -4.51 0.25
CA LYS A 112 11.46 -5.88 0.65
C LYS A 112 12.72 -6.71 0.55
N LEU A 113 13.14 -7.26 1.68
CA LEU A 113 14.29 -8.13 1.80
C LEU A 113 13.78 -9.55 2.03
N CYS A 114 14.17 -10.47 1.15
CA CYS A 114 13.87 -11.88 1.31
C CYS A 114 15.17 -12.65 1.53
N PHE A 115 15.23 -13.37 2.65
CA PHE A 115 16.34 -14.27 3.00
C PHE A 115 15.84 -15.71 2.85
N SER A 116 16.55 -16.50 2.06
CA SER A 116 16.32 -17.93 1.93
C SER A 116 17.52 -18.66 2.53
N SER A 117 17.32 -19.60 3.46
CA SER A 117 18.43 -20.37 4.02
C SER A 117 19.06 -21.37 3.02
N VAL A 118 18.65 -21.37 1.75
CA VAL A 118 19.10 -22.34 0.73
C VAL A 118 20.35 -21.88 -0.04
N LEU A 119 20.93 -20.71 0.28
CA LEU A 119 22.13 -20.20 -0.43
C LEU A 119 23.48 -20.73 0.10
N SER A 120 23.49 -21.79 0.92
CA SER A 120 24.71 -22.49 1.37
C SER A 120 24.89 -23.89 0.79
N ASP A 121 24.38 -24.19 -0.41
CA ASP A 121 24.96 -25.29 -1.18
C ASP A 121 24.96 -25.04 -2.69
N GLY A 122 26.11 -25.29 -3.30
CA GLY A 122 26.41 -24.91 -4.67
C GLY A 122 25.59 -25.70 -5.68
N ALA A 123 24.65 -25.05 -6.37
CA ALA A 123 24.13 -25.52 -7.65
C ALA A 123 23.57 -24.36 -8.47
N SER A 124 24.25 -24.03 -9.57
CA SER A 124 23.67 -23.22 -10.64
C SER A 124 22.46 -23.95 -11.24
N PRO A 125 21.41 -23.23 -11.67
CA PRO A 125 20.94 -23.48 -13.03
C PRO A 125 20.58 -22.22 -13.80
N LYS A 126 21.06 -22.20 -15.05
CA LYS A 126 20.64 -21.35 -16.15
C LYS A 126 19.11 -21.36 -16.30
N LYS A 127 18.47 -20.18 -16.41
CA LYS A 127 17.35 -19.89 -17.34
C LYS A 127 17.09 -18.38 -17.46
N ALA A 128 16.81 -17.96 -18.69
CA ALA A 128 16.61 -16.59 -19.17
C ALA A 128 15.30 -15.92 -18.65
N PRO A 129 15.15 -14.58 -18.79
CA PRO A 129 14.29 -13.76 -17.94
C PRO A 129 12.82 -13.80 -18.35
N GLN A 130 11.92 -14.13 -17.42
CA GLN A 130 10.48 -14.01 -17.60
C GLN A 130 9.89 -12.90 -16.75
N LYS A 131 9.48 -11.84 -17.45
CA LYS A 131 8.35 -10.92 -17.19
C LYS A 131 8.07 -10.50 -15.73
N THR A 132 8.51 -9.28 -15.43
CA THR A 132 7.86 -8.28 -14.54
C THR A 132 6.58 -8.75 -13.84
N ARG A 133 6.73 -9.24 -12.60
CA ARG A 133 5.60 -9.47 -11.68
C ARG A 133 5.52 -8.33 -10.67
N SER A 134 4.78 -7.31 -11.10
CA SER A 134 4.27 -6.20 -10.31
C SER A 134 3.33 -6.71 -9.22
N LEU A 135 3.48 -6.20 -8.00
CA LEU A 135 2.45 -5.99 -6.98
C LEU A 135 1.34 -7.05 -6.93
N GLN A 136 1.73 -8.29 -6.70
CA GLN A 136 0.83 -9.35 -6.26
C GLN A 136 1.56 -10.07 -5.15
N ASN A 137 1.06 -9.89 -3.93
CA ASN A 137 0.75 -11.01 -3.06
C ASN A 137 -0.43 -10.56 -2.19
N PRO A 138 -1.68 -10.94 -2.53
CA PRO A 138 -2.55 -11.45 -1.50
C PRO A 138 -1.80 -12.61 -0.83
N ALA A 139 -1.85 -12.71 0.50
CA ALA A 139 -1.29 -13.86 1.19
C ALA A 139 -1.74 -15.16 0.51
N PRO A 140 -0.85 -16.16 0.32
CA PRO A 140 -1.26 -17.46 -0.17
C PRO A 140 -2.32 -18.02 0.81
N PRO A 141 -3.44 -18.58 0.33
CA PRO A 141 -4.31 -19.35 1.19
C PRO A 141 -3.54 -20.63 1.56
N ASN A 142 -3.18 -20.76 2.83
CA ASN A 142 -2.49 -21.92 3.45
C ASN A 142 -0.95 -21.96 3.40
N GLY A 143 -0.27 -20.81 3.48
CA GLY A 143 1.06 -20.78 4.11
C GLY A 143 0.89 -20.37 5.57
N GLU A 144 1.40 -21.14 6.53
CA GLU A 144 1.39 -20.79 7.95
C GLU A 144 2.21 -19.52 8.17
N VAL A 145 1.54 -18.36 8.18
CA VAL A 145 2.18 -17.09 8.53
C VAL A 145 2.30 -17.06 10.04
N GLU A 146 3.41 -17.59 10.57
CA GLU A 146 3.72 -17.49 11.99
C GLU A 146 4.22 -16.09 12.34
N SER A 147 3.86 -15.62 13.53
CA SER A 147 4.46 -14.42 14.10
C SER A 147 5.97 -14.63 14.23
N ALA A 148 6.77 -13.70 13.70
CA ALA A 148 8.23 -13.83 13.70
C ALA A 148 8.78 -14.07 15.12
N ASP A 149 9.60 -15.12 15.25
CA ASP A 149 10.38 -15.46 16.45
C ASP A 149 11.26 -14.29 16.90
N PRO A 150 11.64 -14.21 18.19
CA PRO A 150 12.48 -13.12 18.71
C PRO A 150 13.77 -12.90 17.91
N GLN A 151 14.46 -13.96 17.48
CA GLN A 151 15.67 -13.85 16.65
C GLN A 151 15.42 -13.20 15.29
N SER A 152 14.26 -13.47 14.67
CA SER A 152 13.90 -12.85 13.38
C SER A 152 13.54 -11.38 13.53
N ARG A 153 13.06 -10.97 14.71
CA ARG A 153 12.80 -9.56 15.01
C ARG A 153 14.09 -8.79 15.22
N GLU A 154 15.03 -9.37 15.97
CA GLU A 154 16.37 -8.79 16.19
C GLU A 154 17.08 -8.55 14.85
N LEU A 155 17.12 -9.56 13.97
CA LEU A 155 17.69 -9.40 12.62
C LEU A 155 16.94 -8.32 11.80
N ALA A 156 15.61 -8.25 11.90
CA ALA A 156 14.84 -7.22 11.22
C ALA A 156 15.16 -5.80 11.74
N GLU A 157 15.42 -5.66 13.04
CA GLU A 157 15.80 -4.40 13.68
C GLU A 157 17.23 -3.98 13.31
N GLU A 158 18.18 -4.91 13.22
CA GLU A 158 19.53 -4.67 12.71
C GLU A 158 19.49 -4.17 11.26
N LEU A 159 18.75 -4.89 10.40
CA LEU A 159 18.57 -4.51 8.99
C LEU A 159 17.87 -3.16 8.87
N ALA A 160 16.84 -2.91 9.68
CA ALA A 160 16.17 -1.62 9.72
C ALA A 160 17.14 -0.50 10.11
N THR A 161 18.01 -0.74 11.08
CA THR A 161 19.02 0.25 11.51
C THR A 161 20.02 0.54 10.40
N TRP A 162 20.53 -0.50 9.73
CA TRP A 162 21.40 -0.35 8.58
C TRP A 162 20.72 0.42 7.44
N LEU A 163 19.47 0.08 7.11
CA LEU A 163 18.68 0.77 6.08
C LEU A 163 18.42 2.23 6.45
N ARG A 164 18.13 2.55 7.72
CA ARG A 164 17.98 3.93 8.18
C ARG A 164 19.27 4.73 8.01
N GLN A 165 20.42 4.14 8.36
CA GLN A 165 21.73 4.77 8.18
C GLN A 165 22.11 4.97 6.71
N MET A 166 21.68 4.07 5.82
CA MET A 166 22.00 4.17 4.40
C MET A 166 21.08 5.16 3.68
N PHE A 167 19.77 5.05 3.91
CA PHE A 167 18.75 5.76 3.14
C PHE A 167 18.26 7.05 3.78
N HIS A 168 18.53 7.28 5.07
CA HIS A 168 18.13 8.46 5.83
C HIS A 168 16.64 8.86 5.62
N PRO A 169 15.69 7.93 5.81
CA PRO A 169 14.27 8.26 5.65
C PRO A 169 13.81 9.28 6.70
N LEU A 170 12.76 10.03 6.39
CA LEU A 170 12.12 10.95 7.33
C LEU A 170 11.34 10.23 8.43
N ASP A 171 10.81 9.06 8.10
CA ASP A 171 10.05 8.16 8.96
C ASP A 171 10.11 6.76 8.36
N ASP A 172 10.05 5.72 9.18
CA ASP A 172 10.09 4.34 8.74
C ASP A 172 9.11 3.44 9.50
N GLN A 173 8.61 2.42 8.81
CA GLN A 173 7.85 1.34 9.41
C GLN A 173 8.38 0.02 8.91
N VAL A 174 8.66 -0.88 9.86
CA VAL A 174 9.27 -2.18 9.58
C VAL A 174 8.32 -3.26 10.04
N SER A 175 8.10 -4.24 9.17
CA SER A 175 7.41 -5.46 9.54
C SER A 175 8.22 -6.66 9.08
N CYS A 176 8.25 -7.70 9.90
CA CYS A 176 8.91 -8.96 9.60
C CYS A 176 7.89 -10.09 9.65
N ARG A 177 7.96 -10.99 8.67
CA ARG A 177 7.09 -12.17 8.59
C ARG A 177 7.90 -13.35 8.10
N ARG A 178 7.63 -14.51 8.70
CA ARG A 178 8.15 -15.79 8.23
C ARG A 178 7.08 -16.44 7.37
N LEU A 179 7.43 -16.79 6.13
CA LEU A 179 6.49 -17.40 5.18
C LEU A 179 6.48 -18.94 5.29
N HIS A 180 7.64 -19.51 5.63
CA HIS A 180 7.90 -20.92 5.94
C HIS A 180 9.12 -21.01 6.86
N SER A 181 9.42 -22.17 7.46
CA SER A 181 10.49 -22.35 8.47
C SER A 181 11.87 -21.79 8.09
N GLN A 182 12.16 -21.57 6.80
CA GLN A 182 13.47 -21.09 6.30
C GLN A 182 13.43 -19.77 5.51
N GLU A 183 12.27 -19.14 5.32
CA GLU A 183 12.14 -17.90 4.54
C GLU A 183 11.69 -16.72 5.43
N LEU A 184 12.62 -15.81 5.68
CA LEU A 184 12.35 -14.55 6.39
C LEU A 184 12.15 -13.43 5.37
N VAL A 185 11.05 -12.69 5.55
CA VAL A 185 10.75 -11.49 4.79
C VAL A 185 10.73 -10.30 5.74
N VAL A 186 11.59 -9.32 5.44
CA VAL A 186 11.58 -8.01 6.08
C VAL A 186 11.04 -6.99 5.08
N ASP A 187 10.04 -6.24 5.49
CA ASP A 187 9.33 -5.26 4.68
C ASP A 187 9.40 -3.92 5.39
N CYS A 188 10.15 -2.99 4.78
CA CYS A 188 10.38 -1.65 5.28
C CYS A 188 9.66 -0.65 4.36
N ALA A 189 8.79 0.15 4.94
CA ALA A 189 8.25 1.36 4.31
C ALA A 189 9.05 2.55 4.81
N HIS A 190 9.59 3.35 3.89
CA HIS A 190 10.33 4.57 4.17
C HIS A 190 9.56 5.76 3.61
N LEU A 191 9.36 6.79 4.44
CA LEU A 191 8.83 8.08 4.02
C LEU A 191 10.00 8.98 3.62
N ILE A 192 9.97 9.49 2.39
CA ILE A 192 11.01 10.39 1.87
C ILE A 192 10.39 11.62 1.23
N GLU A 193 11.19 12.68 1.06
CA GLU A 193 10.82 13.79 0.18
C GLU A 193 10.67 13.28 -1.26
N SER A 194 9.59 13.66 -1.96
CA SER A 194 9.33 13.22 -3.34
C SER A 194 10.43 13.65 -4.31
N GLN A 195 11.14 14.74 -4.02
CA GLN A 195 12.28 15.20 -4.81
C GLN A 195 13.51 14.27 -4.69
N GLN A 196 13.59 13.45 -3.65
CA GLN A 196 14.71 12.53 -3.40
C GLN A 196 14.50 11.14 -4.01
N VAL A 197 13.36 10.87 -4.64
CA VAL A 197 13.02 9.54 -5.19
C VAL A 197 14.11 9.00 -6.12
N GLU A 198 14.67 9.82 -7.02
CA GLU A 198 15.71 9.36 -7.95
C GLU A 198 17.05 9.09 -7.25
N THR A 199 17.41 9.90 -6.25
CA THR A 199 18.59 9.62 -5.41
C THR A 199 18.41 8.35 -4.60
N TYR A 200 17.23 8.14 -4.03
CA TYR A 200 16.88 6.93 -3.29
C TYR A 200 16.99 5.68 -4.17
N LYS A 201 16.48 5.73 -5.41
CA LYS A 201 16.59 4.62 -6.36
C LYS A 201 18.05 4.26 -6.69
N ARG A 202 18.91 5.27 -6.86
CA ARG A 202 20.35 5.06 -7.09
C ARG A 202 21.03 4.39 -5.89
N LEU A 203 20.73 4.85 -4.67
CA LEU A 203 21.25 4.23 -3.43
C LEU A 203 20.83 2.76 -3.32
N CYS A 204 19.60 2.42 -3.71
CA CYS A 204 19.15 1.04 -3.70
C CYS A 204 19.90 0.14 -4.69
N GLY A 205 20.32 0.68 -5.84
CA GLY A 205 21.18 -0.04 -6.78
C GLY A 205 22.49 -0.46 -6.10
N LEU A 206 23.15 0.47 -5.42
CA LEU A 206 24.38 0.22 -4.68
C LEU A 206 24.17 -0.75 -3.49
N ALA A 207 23.06 -0.60 -2.77
CA ALA A 207 22.70 -1.47 -1.66
C ALA A 207 22.53 -2.93 -2.12
N SER A 208 21.92 -3.15 -3.28
CA SER A 208 21.68 -4.49 -3.81
C SER A 208 22.97 -5.25 -4.16
N GLU A 209 24.07 -4.53 -4.44
CA GLU A 209 25.39 -5.14 -4.71
C GLU A 209 26.10 -5.59 -3.43
N GLN A 210 25.81 -4.94 -2.29
CA GLN A 210 26.44 -5.22 -1.01
C GLN A 210 25.84 -6.44 -0.30
N VAL A 211 24.57 -6.76 -0.56
CA VAL A 211 23.86 -7.85 0.12
C VAL A 211 23.86 -9.11 -0.75
N LYS A 212 24.86 -9.97 -0.58
CA LYS A 212 25.03 -11.20 -1.38
C LYS A 212 24.01 -12.31 -1.07
N ASP A 213 23.44 -12.31 0.13
CA ASP A 213 22.54 -13.38 0.61
C ASP A 213 21.07 -12.93 0.74
N CYS A 214 20.71 -11.81 0.10
CA CYS A 214 19.35 -11.26 0.17
C CYS A 214 18.84 -10.82 -1.20
N ALA A 215 17.60 -11.21 -1.52
CA ALA A 215 16.88 -10.58 -2.61
C ALA A 215 16.25 -9.27 -2.13
N LEU A 216 16.95 -8.15 -2.34
CA LEU A 216 16.42 -6.80 -2.12
C LEU A 216 15.54 -6.37 -3.30
N ARG A 217 14.27 -6.06 -3.02
CA ARG A 217 13.33 -5.49 -3.98
C ARG A 217 12.82 -4.14 -3.50
N MET A 218 13.06 -3.11 -4.30
CA MET A 218 12.51 -1.78 -4.08
C MET A 218 11.29 -1.55 -4.98
N THR A 219 10.25 -0.92 -4.42
CA THR A 219 9.10 -0.43 -5.18
C THR A 219 8.70 0.97 -4.70
N GLY A 220 8.15 1.78 -5.60
CA GLY A 220 7.72 3.15 -5.33
C GLY A 220 8.07 4.09 -6.48
N PRO A 221 7.70 5.38 -6.39
CA PRO A 221 7.05 6.02 -5.25
C PRO A 221 5.57 5.61 -5.10
N TRP A 222 5.13 5.38 -3.87
CA TRP A 222 3.75 5.05 -3.53
C TRP A 222 3.08 6.19 -2.76
N PRO A 223 1.74 6.31 -2.86
CA PRO A 223 0.96 7.02 -1.86
C PRO A 223 1.29 6.49 -0.45
N PRO A 224 1.31 7.35 0.58
CA PRO A 224 1.79 6.99 1.92
C PRO A 224 0.76 6.16 2.70
N TYR A 225 0.60 4.88 2.36
CA TYR A 225 -0.35 3.97 3.02
C TYR A 225 0.06 3.63 4.46
N HIS A 226 1.36 3.42 4.72
CA HIS A 226 1.85 3.04 6.05
C HIS A 226 1.84 4.23 7.01
N PHE A 227 2.03 5.44 6.48
CA PHE A 227 2.17 6.66 7.26
C PHE A 227 0.86 7.41 7.48
N LEU A 228 -0.28 6.72 7.38
CA LEU A 228 -1.56 7.30 7.76
C LEU A 228 -1.73 7.31 9.29
N PRO A 229 -2.42 8.32 9.86
CA PRO A 229 -2.66 8.34 11.30
C PRO A 229 -3.57 7.18 11.67
N ALA A 230 -3.15 6.38 12.66
CA ALA A 230 -3.98 5.31 13.22
C ALA A 230 -5.27 5.84 13.88
N SER A 231 -5.27 7.13 14.26
CA SER A 231 -6.39 7.83 14.89
C SER A 231 -7.51 8.22 13.93
N VAL A 232 -7.25 8.33 12.61
CA VAL A 232 -8.30 8.62 11.64
C VAL A 232 -9.21 7.40 11.58
N ARG A 233 -10.38 7.52 12.20
CA ARG A 233 -11.40 6.48 12.28
C ARG A 233 -12.04 6.23 10.93
N MET A 234 -11.30 5.57 10.05
CA MET A 234 -11.80 5.14 8.76
C MET A 234 -12.83 4.03 8.96
N PRO A 235 -13.90 3.98 8.14
CA PRO A 235 -14.87 2.90 8.22
C PRO A 235 -14.19 1.55 8.08
N ALA A 236 -14.67 0.56 8.82
CA ALA A 236 -14.22 -0.81 8.65
C ALA A 236 -14.43 -1.26 7.20
N VAL A 237 -13.43 -1.95 6.66
CA VAL A 237 -13.46 -2.53 5.31
C VAL A 237 -14.66 -3.49 5.23
N SER A 238 -15.65 -3.15 4.41
CA SER A 238 -16.89 -3.90 4.26
C SER A 238 -16.79 -4.79 3.02
N LEU A 239 -15.92 -5.80 3.08
CA LEU A 239 -15.81 -6.81 2.03
C LEU A 239 -16.55 -8.08 2.46
N ARG A 240 -17.75 -8.32 1.93
CA ARG A 240 -18.29 -9.68 1.89
C ARG A 240 -17.69 -10.37 0.65
N VAL A 241 -16.49 -10.92 0.79
CA VAL A 241 -15.93 -11.81 -0.23
C VAL A 241 -16.78 -13.07 -0.25
N MET A 242 -17.56 -13.27 -1.33
CA MET A 242 -18.27 -14.53 -1.53
C MET A 242 -17.21 -15.64 -1.71
N LYS A 243 -17.09 -16.51 -0.70
CA LYS A 243 -16.39 -17.79 -0.86
C LYS A 243 -17.13 -18.57 -1.95
N SER A 244 -16.56 -18.64 -3.15
CA SER A 244 -16.98 -19.62 -4.15
C SER A 244 -16.62 -21.01 -3.62
N ARG A 245 -17.57 -21.67 -2.94
CA ARG A 245 -17.52 -23.11 -2.73
C ARG A 245 -17.86 -23.78 -4.05
N SER A 246 -16.84 -24.09 -4.85
CA SER A 246 -16.99 -25.11 -5.89
C SER A 246 -17.07 -26.47 -5.19
N ALA A 247 -18.26 -26.86 -4.77
CA ALA A 247 -18.55 -28.25 -4.45
C ALA A 247 -18.65 -28.99 -5.79
N VAL A 248 -17.56 -29.62 -6.20
CA VAL A 248 -17.60 -30.66 -7.24
C VAL A 248 -18.30 -31.85 -6.61
N ALA A 249 -19.58 -32.00 -6.90
CA ALA A 249 -20.32 -33.24 -6.65
C ALA A 249 -19.76 -34.28 -7.63
N LEU A 250 -19.00 -35.24 -7.12
CA LEU A 250 -18.81 -36.52 -7.79
C LEU A 250 -20.16 -37.26 -7.77
N ARG A 251 -20.64 -37.62 -8.95
CA ARG A 251 -21.57 -38.72 -9.16
C ARG A 251 -20.77 -39.96 -9.53
#